data_AF-A0A0X3P204-F1
#
_entry.id   AF-A0A0X3P204-F1
#
_cell.length_a   1.000
_cell.length_b   1.000
_cell.length_c   1.000
_cell.angle_alpha   90.00
_cell.angle_beta   90.00
_cell.angle_gamma   90.00
#
_symmetry.space_group_name_H-M   'P 1'
#
loop_
_entity.id
_entity.type
_entity.pdbx_description
1 polymer ?
#
loop_
_entity_poly.entity_id
_entity_poly.type
_entity_poly.pdbx_seq_one_letter_code
_entity_poly.pdbx_strand_id
1 'polypeptide(L)'
;VPHLDFATGEMVQPTEPNAYKLEKFIFDVFPLADRFAIWEVCRAEEFSPLKNGPSEKKDCPATCRAAILSLHQKWAVQAGAVFETNDLATNCLEISPLVSIEGENLNCLKGKTLRGINQLESPAGDREPQLISS
;
A
#
# COMPACT_ATOMS: atom_id res chain seq x y z
N VAL A 1 12.37 -26.44 -10.54
CA VAL A 1 12.89 -26.47 -9.16
C VAL A 1 14.36 -26.83 -9.19
N PRO A 2 15.25 -25.90 -8.82
CA PRO A 2 16.68 -26.17 -8.70
C PRO A 2 16.91 -27.36 -7.77
N HIS A 3 17.79 -28.29 -8.16
CA HIS A 3 18.05 -29.51 -7.40
C HIS A 3 19.51 -29.96 -7.57
N LEU A 4 19.98 -30.79 -6.65
CA LEU A 4 21.27 -31.46 -6.76
C LEU A 4 21.11 -32.71 -7.63
N ASP A 5 21.95 -32.89 -8.65
CA ASP A 5 22.08 -34.16 -9.36
C ASP A 5 22.99 -35.10 -8.55
N PHE A 6 22.45 -36.24 -8.11
CA PHE A 6 23.19 -37.20 -7.29
C PHE A 6 24.26 -38.00 -8.05
N ALA A 7 24.18 -38.06 -9.38
CA ALA A 7 25.18 -38.76 -10.18
C ALA A 7 26.45 -37.93 -10.35
N THR A 8 26.29 -36.62 -10.56
CA THR A 8 27.39 -35.69 -10.82
C THR A 8 27.82 -34.90 -9.58
N GLY A 9 26.92 -34.75 -8.60
CA GLY A 9 27.13 -33.89 -7.43
C GLY A 9 26.95 -32.40 -7.73
N GLU A 10 26.41 -32.03 -8.89
CA GLU A 10 26.29 -30.64 -9.34
C GLU A 10 24.88 -30.07 -9.14
N MET A 11 24.79 -28.74 -9.00
CA MET A 11 23.50 -28.03 -8.95
C MET A 11 22.94 -27.86 -10.35
N VAL A 12 21.73 -28.38 -10.56
CA VAL A 12 21.00 -28.25 -11.83
C VAL A 12 19.94 -27.15 -11.69
N GLN A 13 19.98 -26.19 -12.62
CA GLN A 13 18.92 -25.20 -12.83
C GLN A 13 18.05 -25.67 -14.02
N PRO A 14 16.86 -26.24 -13.79
CA PRO A 14 16.04 -26.78 -14.88
C PRO A 14 15.55 -25.67 -15.81
N THR A 15 15.55 -25.93 -17.10
CA THR A 15 14.94 -25.07 -18.14
C THR A 15 13.46 -25.38 -18.35
N GLU A 16 12.99 -26.56 -17.92
CA GLU A 16 11.61 -27.02 -18.01
C GLU A 16 11.04 -27.39 -16.63
N PRO A 17 9.71 -27.36 -16.43
CA PRO A 17 9.08 -27.81 -15.20
C PRO A 17 9.45 -29.27 -14.85
N ASN A 18 9.98 -29.48 -13.65
CA ASN A 18 10.47 -30.78 -13.18
C ASN A 18 9.85 -31.25 -11.85
N ALA A 19 8.89 -30.52 -11.30
CA ALA A 19 8.24 -30.85 -10.03
C ALA A 19 6.85 -30.22 -9.91
N TYR A 20 6.01 -30.83 -9.09
CA TYR A 20 4.73 -30.24 -8.64
C TYR A 20 4.89 -29.61 -7.26
N LYS A 21 4.34 -28.41 -7.10
CA LYS A 21 4.15 -27.78 -5.79
C LYS A 21 2.67 -27.88 -5.45
N LEU A 22 2.34 -28.58 -4.37
CA LEU A 22 0.97 -28.71 -3.89
C LEU A 22 0.70 -27.64 -2.83
N GLU A 23 -0.29 -26.79 -3.06
CA GLU A 23 -0.70 -25.71 -2.15
C GLU A 23 -2.21 -25.83 -1.89
N LYS A 24 -2.66 -25.41 -0.70
CA LYS A 24 -4.09 -25.19 -0.40
C LYS A 24 -4.37 -23.70 -0.40
N PHE A 25 -5.58 -23.31 -0.75
CA PHE A 25 -5.97 -21.91 -0.69
C PHE A 25 -6.80 -21.61 0.55
N ILE A 26 -6.52 -20.47 1.19
CA ILE A 26 -7.20 -20.06 2.42
C ILE A 26 -8.72 -19.95 2.24
N PHE A 27 -9.18 -19.66 1.02
CA PHE A 27 -10.59 -19.51 0.67
C PHE A 27 -11.30 -20.83 0.30
N ASP A 28 -10.59 -21.97 0.30
CA ASP A 28 -11.22 -23.29 0.06
C ASP A 28 -12.24 -23.67 1.15
N VAL A 29 -12.23 -22.96 2.29
CA VAL A 29 -13.15 -23.18 3.41
C VAL A 29 -14.50 -22.48 3.25
N PHE A 30 -14.67 -21.59 2.25
CA PHE A 30 -15.93 -20.84 2.08
C PHE A 30 -17.18 -21.72 2.00
N PRO A 31 -17.19 -22.89 1.31
CA PRO A 31 -18.34 -23.77 1.27
C PRO A 31 -18.74 -24.38 2.62
N LEU A 32 -17.87 -24.31 3.64
CA LEU A 32 -18.13 -24.83 4.98
C LEU A 32 -18.87 -23.82 5.87
N ALA A 33 -19.06 -22.58 5.43
CA ALA A 33 -19.69 -21.54 6.23
C ALA A 33 -21.22 -21.65 6.19
N ASP A 34 -21.87 -21.70 7.36
CA ASP A 34 -23.35 -21.66 7.46
C ASP A 34 -23.94 -20.32 6.99
N ARG A 35 -23.15 -19.24 7.12
CA ARG A 35 -23.53 -17.87 6.74
C ARG A 35 -22.35 -17.19 6.06
N PHE A 36 -22.49 -16.87 4.78
CA PHE A 36 -21.47 -16.22 3.97
C PHE A 36 -21.97 -14.85 3.48
N ALA A 37 -21.09 -13.86 3.48
CA ALA A 37 -21.38 -12.52 3.00
C ALA A 37 -20.23 -11.99 2.13
N ILE A 38 -20.56 -11.09 1.21
CA ILE A 38 -19.61 -10.40 0.34
C ILE A 38 -19.74 -8.91 0.64
N TRP A 39 -18.60 -8.23 0.78
CA TRP A 39 -18.52 -6.78 0.96
C TRP A 39 -17.65 -6.20 -0.16
N GLU A 40 -18.25 -5.37 -1.02
CA GLU A 40 -17.54 -4.69 -2.09
C GLU A 40 -16.98 -3.36 -1.59
N VAL A 41 -15.76 -3.03 -2.01
CA VAL A 41 -15.02 -1.84 -1.58
C VAL A 41 -14.38 -1.12 -2.76
N CYS A 42 -14.08 0.16 -2.58
CA CYS A 42 -13.37 0.93 -3.59
C CYS A 42 -11.90 0.51 -3.66
N ARG A 43 -11.46 0.00 -4.82
CA ARG A 43 -10.07 -0.43 -5.03
C ARG A 43 -9.04 0.67 -4.70
N ALA A 44 -9.36 1.93 -5.01
CA ALA A 44 -8.45 3.06 -4.78
C ALA A 44 -8.24 3.38 -3.29
N GLU A 45 -9.11 2.89 -2.42
CA GLU A 45 -9.07 3.14 -0.98
C GLU A 45 -8.53 1.92 -0.21
N GLU A 46 -8.83 0.70 -0.68
CA GLU A 46 -8.54 -0.52 0.10
C GLU A 46 -7.61 -1.53 -0.57
N PHE A 47 -7.20 -1.33 -1.83
CA PHE A 47 -6.42 -2.35 -2.54
C PHE A 47 -5.34 -1.81 -3.48
N SER A 48 -4.08 -1.95 -3.07
CA SER A 48 -2.90 -1.75 -3.93
C SER A 48 -1.83 -2.83 -3.65
N PRO A 49 -1.88 -3.97 -4.35
CA PRO A 49 -1.00 -5.10 -4.02
C PRO A 49 0.43 -4.88 -4.51
N LEU A 50 1.39 -5.41 -3.75
CA LEU A 50 2.78 -5.52 -4.15
C LEU A 50 3.10 -6.97 -4.52
N LYS A 51 3.30 -7.22 -5.81
CA LYS A 51 3.56 -8.56 -6.39
C LYS A 51 4.82 -8.60 -7.24
N ASN A 52 5.23 -7.47 -7.79
CA ASN A 52 6.23 -7.37 -8.83
C ASN A 52 7.42 -6.48 -8.40
N GLY A 53 8.58 -6.70 -9.04
CA GLY A 53 9.79 -5.93 -8.79
C GLY A 53 9.72 -4.48 -9.31
N PRO A 54 10.71 -3.63 -8.96
CA PRO A 54 10.72 -2.20 -9.32
C PRO A 54 10.76 -1.89 -10.83
N SER A 55 11.24 -2.83 -11.66
CA SER A 55 11.27 -2.69 -13.12
C SER A 55 9.89 -2.84 -13.77
N GLU A 56 8.93 -3.39 -13.05
CA GLU A 56 7.59 -3.65 -13.55
C GLU A 56 6.68 -2.42 -13.42
N LYS A 57 5.62 -2.37 -14.23
CA LYS A 57 4.70 -1.22 -14.30
C LYS A 57 3.42 -1.38 -13.51
N LYS A 58 3.16 -2.57 -12.95
CA LYS A 58 1.92 -2.93 -12.27
C LYS A 58 2.23 -3.68 -10.99
N ASP A 59 1.43 -3.43 -9.94
CA ASP A 59 1.53 -4.12 -8.65
C ASP A 59 2.98 -4.15 -8.11
N CYS A 60 3.67 -3.01 -8.25
CA CYS A 60 5.07 -2.81 -7.93
C CYS A 60 5.23 -1.67 -6.89
N PRO A 61 6.44 -1.44 -6.34
CA PRO A 61 6.65 -0.42 -5.30
C PRO A 61 6.17 0.99 -5.71
N ALA A 62 6.43 1.38 -6.97
CA ALA A 62 6.02 2.68 -7.48
C ALA A 62 4.48 2.84 -7.49
N THR A 63 3.75 1.81 -7.92
CA THR A 63 2.28 1.84 -7.92
C THR A 63 1.69 1.86 -6.51
N CYS A 64 2.30 1.15 -5.56
CA CYS A 64 1.84 1.14 -4.16
C CYS A 64 2.04 2.50 -3.50
N ARG A 65 3.22 3.11 -3.68
CA ARG A 65 3.51 4.46 -3.17
C ARG A 65 2.57 5.50 -3.77
N ALA A 66 2.33 5.45 -5.08
CA ALA A 66 1.41 6.39 -5.72
C ALA A 66 -0.03 6.24 -5.20
N ALA A 67 -0.49 5.00 -4.98
CA ALA A 67 -1.85 4.73 -4.48
C ALA A 67 -2.08 5.32 -3.08
N ILE A 68 -1.17 5.06 -2.13
CA ILE A 68 -1.33 5.57 -0.76
C ILE A 68 -1.22 7.10 -0.69
N LEU A 69 -0.30 7.71 -1.45
CA LEU A 69 -0.17 9.17 -1.48
C LEU A 69 -1.38 9.84 -2.15
N SER A 70 -1.96 9.20 -3.18
CA SER A 70 -3.21 9.67 -3.81
C SER A 70 -4.38 9.65 -2.82
N LEU A 71 -4.48 8.59 -2.02
CA LEU A 71 -5.49 8.46 -0.97
C LEU A 71 -5.33 9.55 0.10
N HIS A 72 -4.12 9.75 0.60
CA HIS A 72 -3.83 10.79 1.60
C HIS A 72 -4.08 12.21 1.06
N GLN A 73 -3.71 12.48 -0.20
CA GLN A 73 -4.02 13.76 -0.84
C GLN A 73 -5.53 13.98 -0.94
N LYS A 74 -6.30 12.94 -1.32
CA LYS A 74 -7.77 13.00 -1.34
C LYS A 74 -8.32 13.36 0.03
N TRP A 75 -7.90 12.68 1.09
CA TRP A 75 -8.34 12.96 2.46
C TRP A 75 -7.99 14.38 2.92
N ALA A 76 -6.77 14.83 2.65
CA ALA A 76 -6.32 16.18 2.98
C ALA A 76 -7.14 17.27 2.27
N VAL A 77 -7.44 17.09 0.97
CA VAL A 77 -8.29 18.00 0.21
C VAL A 77 -9.72 18.00 0.75
N GLN A 78 -10.28 16.83 1.11
CA GLN A 78 -11.60 16.73 1.75
C GLN A 78 -11.64 17.44 3.12
N ALA A 79 -10.53 17.43 3.86
CA ALA A 79 -10.37 18.18 5.11
C ALA A 79 -10.11 19.69 4.92
N GLY A 80 -10.00 20.15 3.67
CA GLY A 80 -9.86 21.56 3.31
C GLY A 80 -8.43 22.07 3.16
N ALA A 81 -7.43 21.18 2.99
CA ALA A 81 -6.11 21.58 2.52
C ALA A 81 -6.09 21.86 1.01
N VAL A 82 -5.10 22.63 0.58
CA VAL A 82 -4.84 22.93 -0.82
C VAL A 82 -3.40 22.54 -1.13
N PHE A 83 -3.17 21.82 -2.23
CA PHE A 83 -1.84 21.50 -2.71
C PHE A 83 -1.41 22.53 -3.77
N GLU A 84 -0.18 23.02 -3.72
CA GLU A 84 0.36 23.93 -4.74
C GLU A 84 0.34 23.32 -6.15
N THR A 85 0.73 22.05 -6.26
CA THR A 85 0.64 21.25 -7.49
C THR A 85 0.07 19.85 -7.19
N ASN A 86 -0.45 19.17 -8.21
CA ASN A 86 -0.93 17.77 -8.08
C ASN A 86 0.16 16.74 -8.44
N ASP A 87 1.44 17.09 -8.30
CA ASP A 87 2.55 16.18 -8.60
C ASP A 87 2.96 15.42 -7.33
N LEU A 88 2.55 14.16 -7.21
CA LEU A 88 2.90 13.31 -6.07
C LEU A 88 4.40 13.06 -5.87
N ALA A 89 5.23 13.32 -6.89
CA ALA A 89 6.68 13.18 -6.77
C ALA A 89 7.33 14.34 -6.01
N THR A 90 6.76 15.55 -6.13
CA THR A 90 7.36 16.79 -5.61
C THR A 90 6.48 17.53 -4.63
N ASN A 91 5.18 17.23 -4.59
CA ASN A 91 4.19 17.87 -3.73
C ASN A 91 3.17 16.85 -3.22
N CYS A 92 3.49 16.21 -2.09
CA CYS A 92 2.66 15.15 -1.52
C CYS A 92 2.57 15.22 0.00
N LEU A 93 1.61 14.48 0.53
CA LEU A 93 1.41 14.27 1.96
C LEU A 93 1.30 12.78 2.24
N GLU A 94 2.06 12.29 3.19
CA GLU A 94 1.84 10.99 3.82
C GLU A 94 1.23 11.20 5.21
N ILE A 95 0.17 10.46 5.53
CA ILE A 95 -0.52 10.55 6.81
C ILE A 95 -0.25 9.27 7.58
N SER A 96 0.25 9.40 8.79
CA SER A 96 0.48 8.27 9.69
C SER A 96 -0.85 7.61 10.08
N PRO A 97 -0.96 6.27 10.08
CA PRO A 97 -2.15 5.57 10.55
C PRO A 97 -2.51 5.86 12.02
N LEU A 98 -1.55 6.38 12.81
CA LEU A 98 -1.80 6.84 14.19
C LEU A 98 -2.56 8.18 14.26
N VAL A 99 -2.63 8.91 13.15
CA VAL A 99 -3.40 10.16 13.03
C VAL A 99 -4.79 9.88 12.46
N SER A 100 -4.85 9.05 11.42
CA SER A 100 -6.07 8.80 10.66
C SER A 100 -6.03 7.41 10.01
N ILE A 101 -7.10 6.64 10.16
CA ILE A 101 -7.22 5.30 9.55
C ILE A 101 -8.05 5.36 8.27
N GLU A 102 -9.11 6.17 8.24
CA GLU A 102 -10.09 6.27 7.14
C GLU A 102 -10.30 7.72 6.68
N GLY A 103 -9.38 8.63 6.99
CA GLY A 103 -9.46 10.05 6.63
C GLY A 103 -10.14 10.94 7.68
N GLU A 104 -10.44 10.41 8.86
CA GLU A 104 -10.94 11.14 10.03
C GLU A 104 -9.83 11.97 10.72
N ASN A 105 -10.22 12.89 11.61
CA ASN A 105 -9.31 13.67 12.46
C ASN A 105 -8.30 14.59 11.73
N LEU A 106 -8.58 14.97 10.48
CA LEU A 106 -7.69 15.81 9.66
C LEU A 106 -8.01 17.31 9.69
N ASN A 107 -8.82 17.78 10.64
CA ASN A 107 -9.20 19.20 10.75
C ASN A 107 -7.99 20.15 10.90
N CYS A 108 -6.85 19.64 11.39
CA CYS A 108 -5.60 20.38 11.47
C CYS A 108 -5.08 20.84 10.09
N LEU A 109 -5.55 20.23 9.00
CA LEU A 109 -5.18 20.57 7.62
C LEU A 109 -6.05 21.68 7.00
N LYS A 110 -7.16 22.05 7.64
CA LYS A 110 -8.13 23.01 7.09
C LYS A 110 -7.49 24.37 6.81
N GLY A 111 -7.58 24.81 5.56
CA GLY A 111 -7.03 26.09 5.11
C GLY A 111 -5.51 26.12 4.96
N LYS A 112 -4.80 25.00 5.12
CA LYS A 112 -3.36 24.93 4.87
C LYS A 112 -3.08 24.76 3.39
N THR A 113 -2.10 25.53 2.88
CA THR A 113 -1.50 25.29 1.56
C THR A 113 -0.25 24.43 1.74
N LEU A 114 -0.28 23.20 1.23
CA LEU A 114 0.80 22.24 1.28
C LEU A 114 1.72 22.40 0.06
N ARG A 115 3.03 22.40 0.35
CA ARG A 115 4.13 22.57 -0.59
C ARG A 115 5.19 21.52 -0.29
N GLY A 116 5.85 20.97 -1.30
CA GLY A 116 6.91 19.99 -1.11
C GLY A 116 6.41 18.64 -0.59
N ILE A 117 7.33 17.87 -0.02
CA ILE A 117 7.03 16.56 0.58
C ILE A 117 6.69 16.79 2.05
N ASN A 118 5.54 16.29 2.47
CA ASN A 118 5.02 16.47 3.82
C ASN A 118 4.66 15.13 4.47
N GLN A 119 4.76 15.08 5.79
CA GLN A 119 4.29 13.97 6.62
C GLN A 119 3.42 14.52 7.74
N LEU A 120 2.29 13.88 8.02
CA LEU A 120 1.44 14.18 9.16
C LEU A 120 1.56 13.06 10.18
N GLU A 121 2.27 13.34 11.27
CA GLU A 121 2.62 12.37 12.30
C GLU A 121 1.89 12.63 13.61
N SER A 122 1.65 11.57 14.36
CA SER A 122 1.18 11.67 15.75
C SER A 122 2.39 11.76 16.67
N PRO A 123 2.56 12.84 17.46
CA PRO A 123 3.66 12.91 18.42
C PRO A 123 3.46 11.89 19.54
N ALA A 124 4.51 11.59 20.29
CA ALA A 124 4.35 10.78 21.50
C ALA A 124 3.42 11.49 22.53
N GLY A 125 2.40 10.77 23.00
CA GLY A 125 1.38 11.25 23.96
C GLY A 125 0.16 11.91 23.31
N ASP A 126 -0.72 12.52 24.10
CA ASP A 126 -1.99 13.14 23.63
C ASP A 126 -1.80 14.50 22.93
N ARG A 127 -0.76 14.64 22.12
CA ARG A 127 -0.44 15.90 21.43
C ARG A 127 -1.12 15.95 20.06
N GLU A 128 -1.44 17.15 19.59
CA GLU A 128 -2.01 17.33 18.26
C GLU A 128 -1.06 16.83 17.14
N PRO A 129 -1.61 16.32 16.02
CA PRO A 129 -0.81 15.90 14.86
C PRO A 129 0.12 17.00 14.35
N GLN A 130 1.35 16.61 14.00
CA GLN A 130 2.37 17.53 13.51
C GLN A 130 2.62 17.34 12.02
N LEU A 131 2.50 18.43 11.28
CA LEU A 131 2.88 18.49 9.87
C LEU A 131 4.39 18.77 9.78
N ILE A 132 5.12 17.81 9.26
CA ILE A 132 6.56 17.87 9.03
C ILE A 132 6.78 18.06 7.53
N SER A 133 7.46 19.15 7.16
CA SER A 133 7.83 19.43 5.77
C SER A 133 9.34 19.20 5.60
N SER A 134 9.72 18.49 4.54
CA SER A 134 11.12 18.26 4.15
C SER A 134 11.57 19.21 3.06
#